data_AF-A0A947WLL6-F1
#
_entry.id   AF-A0A947WLL6-F1
#
_cell.length_a   1.000
_cell.length_b   1.000
_cell.length_c   1.000
_cell.angle_alpha   90.00
_cell.angle_beta   90.00
_cell.angle_gamma   90.00
#
_symmetry.space_group_name_H-M   'P 1'
#
loop_
_entity.id
_entity.type
_entity.pdbx_description
1 polymer ?
#
loop_
_entity_poly.entity_id
_entity_poly.type
_entity_poly.pdbx_seq_one_letter_code
_entity_poly.pdbx_strand_id
1 'polypeptide(L)'
;MKRILTGLLFFTALVGTFASLSFAKVGVGIGTGKIIVDEKLKPGVIYNLPPITIFNTGTETTKYGASVEYRQAQPELLPEREWFTFEPAEFTLEPENAQTVAVKINIPLKVIPGDYFAYLEGHPIVVTESGLTAVNIAAAAKLYFTIAPANVFQGIYYRLISLWKEFEPWSTRISVVIGLVIIILVLKKNLNIEVSSKGKKKTKPISSLMDD
;
A
#
# COMPACT_ATOMS: atom_id res chain seq x y z
N MET A 1 -52.85 13.32 -49.90
CA MET A 1 -51.95 12.28 -49.31
C MET A 1 -50.49 12.71 -49.20
N LYS A 2 -49.82 13.19 -50.26
CA LYS A 2 -48.39 13.55 -50.21
C LYS A 2 -48.00 14.54 -49.08
N ARG A 3 -48.84 15.55 -48.80
CA ARG A 3 -48.60 16.56 -47.73
C ARG A 3 -48.70 16.01 -46.30
N ILE A 4 -49.53 14.99 -46.09
CA ILE A 4 -49.69 14.32 -44.79
C ILE A 4 -48.52 13.35 -44.56
N LEU A 5 -48.08 12.67 -45.63
CA LEU A 5 -46.93 11.78 -45.60
C LEU A 5 -45.60 12.53 -45.33
N THR A 6 -45.39 13.70 -45.94
CA THR A 6 -44.22 14.54 -45.63
C THR A 6 -44.27 15.12 -44.22
N GLY A 7 -45.45 15.51 -43.73
CA GLY A 7 -45.60 15.98 -42.34
C GLY A 7 -45.26 14.89 -41.32
N LEU A 8 -45.69 13.65 -41.57
CA LEU A 8 -45.41 12.51 -40.69
C LEU A 8 -43.92 12.14 -40.69
N LEU A 9 -43.27 12.15 -41.86
CA LEU A 9 -41.82 11.92 -41.98
C LEU A 9 -40.99 13.02 -41.30
N PHE A 10 -41.44 14.27 -41.36
CA PHE A 10 -40.75 15.37 -40.68
C PHE A 10 -40.90 15.28 -39.16
N PHE A 11 -42.08 14.86 -38.67
CA PHE A 11 -42.32 14.68 -37.24
C PHE A 11 -41.53 13.50 -36.66
N THR A 12 -41.42 12.37 -37.36
CA THR A 12 -40.57 11.24 -36.92
C THR A 12 -39.08 11.58 -36.96
N ALA A 13 -38.63 12.36 -37.96
CA ALA A 13 -37.26 12.87 -37.99
C ALA A 13 -36.97 13.82 -36.81
N LEU A 14 -37.92 14.69 -36.47
CA LEU A 14 -37.79 15.63 -35.36
C LEU A 14 -37.80 14.93 -34.00
N VAL A 15 -38.64 13.92 -33.79
CA VAL A 15 -38.66 13.13 -32.53
C VAL A 15 -37.39 12.27 -32.41
N GLY A 16 -36.83 11.80 -33.53
CA GLY A 16 -35.59 11.04 -33.55
C GLY A 16 -34.35 11.83 -33.10
N THR A 17 -34.32 13.15 -33.28
CA THR A 17 -33.17 13.99 -32.89
C THR A 17 -33.15 14.39 -31.43
N PHE A 18 -34.26 14.26 -30.69
CA PHE A 18 -34.30 14.52 -29.24
C PHE A 18 -33.90 13.32 -28.38
N ALA A 19 -33.71 12.13 -28.97
CA ALA A 19 -33.55 10.87 -28.24
C ALA A 19 -32.13 10.64 -27.64
N SER A 20 -31.17 11.54 -27.81
CA SER A 20 -29.77 11.27 -27.47
C SER A 20 -29.03 12.38 -26.72
N LEU A 21 -29.72 13.10 -25.84
CA LEU A 21 -29.04 13.84 -24.77
C LEU A 21 -28.63 12.87 -23.64
N SER A 22 -27.65 12.01 -23.92
CA SER A 22 -26.97 11.24 -22.87
C SER A 22 -25.99 12.16 -22.17
N PHE A 23 -26.36 12.67 -21.00
CA PHE A 23 -25.45 13.45 -20.17
C PHE A 23 -24.41 12.50 -19.57
N ALA A 24 -23.13 12.73 -19.90
CA ALA A 24 -22.02 12.07 -19.23
C ALA A 24 -22.07 12.43 -17.74
N LYS A 25 -22.07 11.40 -16.88
CA LYS A 25 -22.17 11.56 -15.43
C LYS A 25 -21.01 10.85 -14.78
N VAL A 26 -20.19 11.59 -14.06
CA VAL A 26 -19.18 11.04 -13.15
C VAL A 26 -19.87 10.50 -11.91
N GLY A 27 -19.47 9.32 -11.45
CA GLY A 27 -19.99 8.73 -10.23
C GLY A 27 -18.98 7.80 -9.58
N VAL A 28 -18.83 7.90 -8.27
CA VAL A 28 -17.93 7.04 -7.49
C VAL A 28 -18.70 6.37 -6.37
N GLY A 29 -18.33 5.14 -6.06
CA GLY A 29 -18.69 4.55 -4.80
C GLY A 29 -17.60 3.64 -4.25
N ILE A 30 -17.79 3.24 -2.99
CA ILE A 30 -16.88 2.41 -2.23
C ILE A 30 -17.62 1.17 -1.70
N GLY A 31 -17.00 0.00 -1.86
CA GLY A 31 -17.59 -1.28 -1.44
C GLY A 31 -17.64 -1.46 0.07
N THR A 32 -16.71 -0.84 0.79
CA THR A 32 -16.57 -0.97 2.24
C THR A 32 -17.07 0.29 2.93
N GLY A 33 -18.18 0.21 3.68
CA GLY A 33 -18.71 1.37 4.40
C GLY A 33 -17.96 1.71 5.70
N LYS A 34 -17.38 0.71 6.36
CA LYS A 34 -16.72 0.85 7.67
C LYS A 34 -15.61 -0.18 7.84
N ILE A 35 -14.47 0.29 8.35
CA ILE A 35 -13.30 -0.49 8.75
C ILE A 35 -13.06 -0.19 10.23
N ILE A 36 -13.02 -1.24 11.05
CA ILE A 36 -12.66 -1.16 12.47
C ILE A 36 -11.43 -2.01 12.65
N VAL A 37 -10.37 -1.40 13.17
CA VAL A 37 -9.15 -2.11 13.52
C VAL A 37 -9.26 -2.47 14.99
N ASP A 38 -9.59 -3.73 15.26
CA ASP A 38 -9.82 -4.22 16.63
C ASP A 38 -8.51 -4.29 17.45
N GLU A 39 -7.38 -4.46 16.77
CA GLU A 39 -6.07 -4.47 17.42
C GLU A 39 -5.57 -3.06 17.75
N LYS A 40 -4.97 -2.91 18.94
CA LYS A 40 -4.34 -1.64 19.31
C LYS A 40 -3.04 -1.48 18.54
N LEU A 41 -3.01 -0.45 17.70
CA LEU A 41 -1.86 -0.14 16.87
C LEU A 41 -0.73 0.47 17.70
N LYS A 42 0.50 0.17 17.30
CA LYS A 42 1.71 0.59 18.01
C LYS A 42 2.44 1.68 17.24
N PRO A 43 2.99 2.69 17.93
CA PRO A 43 3.84 3.70 17.30
C PRO A 43 5.02 3.08 16.55
N GLY A 44 5.34 3.64 15.38
CA GLY A 44 6.46 3.22 14.55
C GLY A 44 6.19 2.01 13.63
N VAL A 45 5.02 1.38 13.69
CA VAL A 45 4.73 0.18 12.90
C VAL A 45 3.95 0.55 11.63
N ILE A 46 4.22 -0.19 10.56
CA ILE A 46 3.44 -0.16 9.32
C ILE A 46 2.43 -1.30 9.36
N TYR A 47 1.16 -0.96 9.13
CA TYR A 47 0.07 -1.92 9.10
C TYR A 47 -0.61 -1.92 7.73
N ASN A 48 -0.99 -3.11 7.27
CA ASN A 48 -1.87 -3.27 6.11
C ASN A 48 -3.30 -3.21 6.61
N LEU A 49 -4.07 -2.23 6.14
CA LEU A 49 -5.49 -2.12 6.42
C LEU A 49 -6.29 -2.99 5.43
N PRO A 50 -7.54 -3.36 5.76
CA PRO A 50 -8.44 -3.96 4.78
C PRO A 50 -8.50 -3.10 3.50
N PRO A 51 -8.33 -3.70 2.32
CA PRO A 51 -8.37 -2.95 1.07
C PRO A 51 -9.78 -2.39 0.84
N ILE A 52 -9.83 -1.27 0.12
CA ILE A 52 -11.10 -0.66 -0.30
C ILE A 52 -11.30 -0.91 -1.79
N THR A 53 -12.53 -1.20 -2.19
CA THR A 53 -12.90 -1.31 -3.60
C THR A 53 -13.61 -0.05 -4.03
N ILE A 54 -13.05 0.65 -5.02
CA ILE A 54 -13.63 1.84 -5.63
C ILE A 54 -14.28 1.43 -6.94
N PHE A 55 -15.52 1.87 -7.17
CA PHE A 55 -16.28 1.55 -8.38
C PHE A 55 -16.79 2.81 -9.07
N ASN A 56 -16.79 2.75 -10.40
CA ASN A 56 -17.35 3.80 -11.24
C ASN A 56 -18.85 3.58 -11.39
N THR A 57 -19.65 4.36 -10.67
CA THR A 57 -21.12 4.36 -10.81
C THR A 57 -21.60 5.33 -11.91
N GLY A 58 -20.66 5.97 -12.60
CA GLY A 58 -20.92 6.90 -13.68
C GLY A 58 -21.16 6.22 -15.02
N THR A 59 -21.36 7.04 -16.06
CA THR A 59 -21.55 6.61 -17.45
C THR A 59 -20.35 6.90 -18.35
N GLU A 60 -19.30 7.50 -17.79
CA GLU A 60 -18.06 7.81 -18.50
C GLU A 60 -16.85 7.11 -17.91
N THR A 61 -15.83 6.89 -18.74
CA THR A 61 -14.53 6.41 -18.29
C THR A 61 -13.78 7.55 -17.61
N THR A 62 -13.46 7.39 -16.32
CA THR A 62 -12.87 8.46 -15.51
C THR A 62 -11.63 7.95 -14.78
N LYS A 63 -10.69 8.85 -14.51
CA LYS A 63 -9.53 8.58 -13.66
C LYS A 63 -9.91 8.81 -12.20
N TYR A 64 -9.53 7.91 -11.32
CA TYR A 64 -9.85 7.93 -9.90
C TYR A 64 -8.58 7.91 -9.05
N GLY A 65 -8.70 8.40 -7.83
CA GLY A 65 -7.69 8.35 -6.78
C GLY A 65 -8.31 8.04 -5.42
N ALA A 66 -7.45 7.79 -4.44
CA ALA A 66 -7.84 7.58 -3.06
C ALA A 66 -7.10 8.56 -2.12
N SER A 67 -7.80 9.11 -1.14
CA SER A 67 -7.26 10.06 -0.17
C SER A 67 -7.85 9.84 1.22
N VAL A 68 -7.33 10.60 2.18
CA VAL A 68 -7.88 10.64 3.54
C VAL A 68 -8.49 12.00 3.81
N GLU A 69 -9.74 11.99 4.27
CA GLU A 69 -10.49 13.18 4.62
C GLU A 69 -11.06 13.12 6.04
N TYR A 70 -11.46 14.29 6.54
CA TYR A 70 -11.84 14.47 7.94
C TYR A 70 -13.12 15.29 8.08
N ARG A 71 -13.80 15.11 9.21
CA ARG A 71 -14.88 16.01 9.61
C ARG A 71 -14.33 17.12 10.50
N GLN A 72 -14.82 18.35 10.33
CA GLN A 72 -14.39 19.50 11.11
C GLN A 72 -14.62 19.36 12.62
N ALA A 73 -15.68 18.64 13.04
CA ALA A 73 -16.04 18.48 14.45
C ALA A 73 -16.21 16.98 14.78
N GLN A 74 -15.09 16.27 14.89
CA GLN A 74 -15.06 14.89 15.36
C GLN A 74 -14.40 14.80 16.75
N PRO A 75 -14.93 13.97 17.67
CA PRO A 75 -14.34 13.80 19.01
C PRO A 75 -13.02 13.02 18.99
N GLU A 76 -12.80 12.16 17.99
CA GLU A 76 -11.60 11.35 17.86
C GLU A 76 -10.42 12.12 17.25
N LEU A 77 -9.20 11.63 17.49
CA LEU A 77 -7.98 12.21 16.96
C LEU A 77 -7.89 12.07 15.42
N LEU A 78 -7.25 13.06 14.81
CA LEU A 78 -7.05 13.16 13.37
C LEU A 78 -5.68 12.56 13.01
N PRO A 79 -5.62 11.43 12.27
CA PRO A 79 -4.35 10.95 11.77
C PRO A 79 -3.91 11.82 10.60
N GLU A 80 -2.62 12.06 10.41
CA GLU A 80 -2.12 12.86 9.27
C GLU A 80 -2.28 12.09 7.95
N ARG A 81 -2.45 12.79 6.83
CA ARG A 81 -2.70 12.16 5.52
C ARG A 81 -1.50 11.33 5.07
N GLU A 82 -0.31 11.79 5.41
CA GLU A 82 0.99 11.20 5.09
C GLU A 82 1.22 9.86 5.78
N TRP A 83 0.39 9.50 6.77
CA TRP A 83 0.43 8.17 7.37
C TRP A 83 -0.10 7.12 6.40
N PHE A 84 -0.90 7.51 5.40
CA PHE A 84 -1.58 6.57 4.54
C PHE A 84 -0.89 6.46 3.18
N THR A 85 -0.89 5.25 2.64
CA THR A 85 -0.43 4.98 1.27
C THR A 85 -1.44 4.10 0.58
N PHE A 86 -1.79 4.48 -0.65
CA PHE A 86 -2.78 3.82 -1.48
C PHE A 86 -2.11 3.22 -2.71
N GLU A 87 -2.35 1.95 -2.97
CA GLU A 87 -1.77 1.23 -4.10
C GLU A 87 -2.87 0.46 -4.87
N PRO A 88 -3.16 0.81 -6.14
CA PRO A 88 -2.60 1.93 -6.90
C PRO A 88 -3.08 3.30 -6.38
N ALA A 89 -2.22 4.32 -6.50
CA ALA A 89 -2.56 5.69 -6.08
C ALA A 89 -3.58 6.35 -7.02
N GLU A 90 -3.46 6.06 -8.32
CA GLU A 90 -4.35 6.55 -9.37
C GLU A 90 -4.60 5.43 -10.38
N PHE A 91 -5.81 5.40 -10.95
CA PHE A 91 -6.21 4.37 -11.92
C PHE A 91 -7.41 4.84 -12.74
N THR A 92 -7.63 4.24 -13.91
CA THR A 92 -8.75 4.57 -14.79
C THR A 92 -9.80 3.47 -14.72
N LEU A 93 -11.07 3.84 -14.57
CA LEU A 93 -12.19 2.90 -14.58
C LEU A 93 -13.19 3.25 -15.68
N GLU A 94 -13.56 2.25 -16.47
CA GLU A 94 -14.75 2.32 -17.32
C GLU A 94 -16.03 2.26 -16.45
N PRO A 95 -17.19 2.64 -16.99
CA PRO A 95 -18.48 2.50 -16.30
C PRO A 95 -18.70 1.08 -15.77
N GLU A 96 -19.30 0.96 -14.58
CA GLU A 96 -19.64 -0.30 -13.91
C GLU A 96 -18.44 -1.18 -13.49
N ASN A 97 -17.21 -0.76 -13.79
CA ASN A 97 -15.99 -1.43 -13.36
C ASN A 97 -15.52 -0.95 -11.97
N ALA A 98 -14.69 -1.79 -11.35
CA ALA A 98 -14.16 -1.56 -10.01
C ALA A 98 -12.66 -1.86 -9.92
N GLN A 99 -11.98 -1.14 -9.04
CA GLN A 99 -10.58 -1.38 -8.68
C GLN A 99 -10.45 -1.54 -7.17
N THR A 100 -9.76 -2.60 -6.76
CA THR A 100 -9.34 -2.78 -5.37
C THR A 100 -8.04 -2.01 -5.12
N VAL A 101 -8.05 -1.18 -4.08
CA VAL A 101 -6.92 -0.35 -3.64
C VAL A 101 -6.45 -0.87 -2.29
N ALA A 102 -5.19 -1.28 -2.24
CA ALA A 102 -4.52 -1.63 -1.01
C ALA A 102 -4.24 -0.37 -0.20
N VAL A 103 -4.50 -0.43 1.11
CA VAL A 103 -4.32 0.70 2.02
C VAL A 103 -3.32 0.30 3.08
N LYS A 104 -2.25 1.08 3.22
CA LYS A 104 -1.26 0.94 4.29
C LYS A 104 -1.33 2.15 5.20
N ILE A 105 -1.14 1.93 6.49
CA ILE A 105 -0.97 2.99 7.49
C ILE A 105 0.40 2.86 8.16
N ASN A 106 1.18 3.92 8.09
CA ASN A 106 2.51 4.08 8.66
C ASN A 106 2.42 5.00 9.88
N ILE A 107 2.39 4.40 11.08
CA ILE A 107 2.24 5.18 12.31
C ILE A 107 3.59 5.78 12.71
N PRO A 108 3.68 7.10 12.92
CA PRO A 108 4.94 7.72 13.33
C PRO A 108 5.36 7.28 14.73
N LEU A 109 6.64 7.46 15.04
CA LEU A 109 7.21 7.16 16.36
C LEU A 109 6.65 8.07 17.45
N LYS A 110 6.43 9.34 17.12
CA LYS A 110 5.88 10.35 18.02
C LYS A 110 4.42 10.58 17.64
N VAL A 111 3.53 9.95 18.38
CA VAL A 111 2.08 10.01 18.15
C VAL A 111 1.35 10.08 19.48
N ILE A 112 0.19 10.74 19.49
CA ILE A 112 -0.65 10.84 20.68
C ILE A 112 -1.43 9.52 20.80
N PRO A 113 -1.32 8.77 21.91
CA PRO A 113 -2.14 7.59 22.13
C PRO A 113 -3.62 7.95 22.27
N GLY A 114 -4.51 7.10 21.76
CA GLY A 114 -5.94 7.35 21.80
C GLY A 114 -6.67 6.79 20.59
N ASP A 115 -7.96 7.15 20.48
CA ASP A 115 -8.83 6.72 19.39
C ASP A 115 -8.72 7.70 18.23
N TYR A 116 -8.56 7.15 17.03
CA TYR A 116 -8.43 7.89 15.78
C TYR A 116 -9.57 7.56 14.83
N PHE A 117 -9.93 8.55 14.05
CA PHE A 117 -10.98 8.44 13.05
C PHE A 117 -10.62 9.19 11.78
N ALA A 118 -10.86 8.55 10.63
CA ALA A 118 -10.69 9.18 9.33
C ALA A 118 -11.65 8.58 8.28
N TYR A 119 -11.86 9.33 7.20
CA TYR A 119 -12.54 8.84 6.01
C TYR A 119 -11.52 8.43 4.97
N LEU A 120 -11.57 7.18 4.51
CA LEU A 120 -10.83 6.75 3.33
C LEU A 120 -11.73 7.01 2.12
N GLU A 121 -11.39 8.05 1.37
CA GLU A 121 -12.20 8.58 0.28
C GLU A 121 -11.68 8.08 -1.08
N GLY A 122 -12.61 7.70 -1.95
CA GLY A 122 -12.39 7.48 -3.37
C GLY A 122 -13.05 8.62 -4.13
N HIS A 123 -12.29 9.25 -5.03
CA HIS A 123 -12.74 10.43 -5.76
C HIS A 123 -12.26 10.37 -7.22
N PRO A 124 -13.03 10.95 -8.16
CA PRO A 124 -12.58 11.16 -9.52
C PRO A 124 -11.52 12.28 -9.54
N ILE A 125 -10.47 12.07 -10.32
CA ILE A 125 -9.45 13.08 -10.60
C ILE A 125 -9.96 13.86 -11.82
N VAL A 126 -10.79 14.87 -11.55
CA VAL A 126 -11.39 15.71 -12.60
C VAL A 126 -10.35 16.72 -13.08
N VAL A 127 -10.09 16.75 -14.39
CA VAL A 127 -9.34 17.84 -15.03
C VAL A 127 -10.34 18.97 -15.27
N THR A 128 -10.28 20.03 -14.47
CA THR A 128 -11.23 21.14 -14.58
C THR A 128 -11.03 21.87 -15.93
N GLU A 129 -11.96 21.69 -16.87
CA GLU A 129 -12.09 22.61 -17.99
C GLU A 129 -12.68 23.94 -17.49
N SER A 130 -11.98 25.03 -17.79
CA SER A 130 -12.29 26.37 -17.29
C SER A 130 -13.73 26.80 -17.63
N GLY A 131 -14.54 27.05 -16.60
CA GLY A 131 -15.88 27.65 -16.73
C GLY A 131 -17.05 26.79 -16.22
N LEU A 132 -16.82 25.53 -15.85
CA LEU A 132 -17.85 24.65 -15.30
C LEU A 132 -17.74 24.55 -13.77
N THR A 133 -18.88 24.65 -13.08
CA THR A 133 -18.96 24.38 -11.63
C THR A 133 -18.97 22.87 -11.42
N ALA A 134 -17.85 22.30 -10.97
CA ALA A 134 -17.77 20.89 -10.60
C ALA A 134 -18.18 20.71 -9.13
N VAL A 135 -19.24 19.93 -8.89
CA VAL A 135 -19.51 19.40 -7.55
C VAL A 135 -18.55 18.22 -7.34
N ASN A 136 -17.71 18.28 -6.31
CA ASN A 136 -16.83 17.17 -5.97
C ASN A 136 -17.69 15.97 -5.54
N ILE A 137 -17.74 14.94 -6.37
CA ILE A 137 -18.46 13.69 -6.11
C ILE A 137 -17.46 12.72 -5.51
N ALA A 138 -17.66 12.34 -4.25
CA ALA A 138 -16.76 11.44 -3.53
C ALA A 138 -17.56 10.43 -2.70
N ALA A 139 -16.95 9.27 -2.46
CA ALA A 139 -17.49 8.24 -1.58
C ALA A 139 -16.41 7.80 -0.61
N ALA A 140 -16.78 7.52 0.64
CA ALA A 140 -15.80 7.26 1.68
C ALA A 140 -16.16 6.06 2.59
N ALA A 141 -15.14 5.29 2.96
CA ALA A 141 -15.19 4.32 4.04
C ALA A 141 -14.82 5.00 5.38
N LYS A 142 -15.52 4.66 6.45
CA LYS A 142 -15.17 5.09 7.80
C LYS A 142 -14.06 4.20 8.37
N LEU A 143 -12.94 4.77 8.79
CA LEU A 143 -11.84 4.05 9.45
C LEU A 143 -11.76 4.42 10.93
N TYR A 144 -11.82 3.41 11.79
CA TYR A 144 -11.63 3.53 13.25
C TYR A 144 -10.44 2.68 13.69
N PHE A 145 -9.53 3.26 14.47
CA PHE A 145 -8.43 2.53 15.07
C PHE A 145 -7.94 3.21 16.36
N THR A 146 -7.32 2.44 17.24
CA THR A 146 -6.80 2.94 18.52
C THR A 146 -5.29 2.77 18.56
N ILE A 147 -4.56 3.81 18.94
CA ILE A 147 -3.11 3.75 19.18
C ILE A 147 -2.86 3.52 20.67
N ALA A 148 -2.15 2.43 21.00
CA ALA A 148 -1.73 2.15 22.36
C ALA A 148 -0.63 3.11 22.84
N PRO A 149 -0.59 3.44 24.14
CA PRO A 149 0.54 4.15 24.71
C PRO A 149 1.80 3.29 24.60
N ALA A 150 2.87 3.85 24.07
CA ALA A 150 4.17 3.21 24.03
C ALA A 150 5.24 4.19 24.50
N ASN A 151 6.22 3.68 25.25
CA ASN A 151 7.42 4.44 25.58
C ASN A 151 8.24 4.65 24.29
N VAL A 152 8.93 5.78 24.16
CA VAL A 152 9.73 6.13 22.96
C VAL A 152 10.70 5.01 22.58
N PHE A 153 11.32 4.33 23.56
CA PHE A 153 12.19 3.16 23.33
C PHE A 153 11.45 1.96 22.74
N GLN A 154 10.20 1.72 23.16
CA GLN A 154 9.37 0.66 22.57
C GLN A 154 8.97 1.01 21.13
N GLY A 155 8.64 2.28 20.84
CA GLY A 155 8.35 2.73 19.48
C GLY A 155 9.53 2.50 18.52
N ILE A 156 10.75 2.86 18.94
CA ILE A 156 11.97 2.61 18.16
C ILE A 156 12.17 1.12 17.92
N TYR A 157 12.02 0.29 18.97
CA TYR A 157 12.12 -1.17 18.86
C TYR A 157 11.12 -1.74 17.84
N TYR A 158 9.87 -1.30 17.89
CA TYR A 158 8.84 -1.76 16.95
C TYR A 158 9.06 -1.26 15.52
N ARG A 159 9.59 -0.03 15.32
CA ARG A 159 9.98 0.47 14.00
C ARG A 159 11.07 -0.39 13.37
N LEU A 160 12.11 -0.71 14.14
CA LEU A 160 13.20 -1.56 13.67
C LEU A 160 12.68 -2.95 13.26
N ILE A 161 11.81 -3.56 14.05
CA ILE A 161 11.19 -4.85 13.72
C ILE A 161 10.29 -4.75 12.49
N SER A 162 9.49 -3.68 12.39
CA SER A 162 8.58 -3.47 11.26
C SER A 162 9.35 -3.37 9.95
N LEU A 163 10.42 -2.56 9.92
CA LEU A 163 11.30 -2.46 8.75
C LEU A 163 11.99 -3.80 8.47
N TRP A 164 12.43 -4.52 9.50
CA TRP A 164 13.07 -5.82 9.34
C TRP A 164 12.18 -6.84 8.63
N LYS A 165 10.88 -6.87 8.99
CA LYS A 165 9.87 -7.74 8.39
C LYS A 165 9.53 -7.33 6.96
N GLU A 166 9.43 -6.02 6.68
CA GLU A 166 9.18 -5.52 5.33
C GLU A 166 10.28 -5.92 4.35
N PHE A 167 11.54 -5.97 4.80
CA PHE A 167 12.70 -6.36 4.00
C PHE A 167 13.04 -7.87 4.07
N GLU A 168 12.17 -8.72 4.62
CA GLU A 168 12.37 -10.16 4.50
C GLU A 168 12.25 -10.60 3.03
N PRO A 169 13.12 -11.51 2.54
CA PRO A 169 14.07 -12.34 3.29
C PRO A 169 15.52 -11.77 3.39
N TRP A 170 15.78 -10.57 2.87
CA TRP A 170 17.15 -10.03 2.78
C TRP A 170 17.73 -9.61 4.14
N SER A 171 16.89 -9.07 5.02
CA SER A 171 17.26 -8.67 6.39
C SER A 171 17.87 -9.82 7.20
N THR A 172 17.26 -11.01 7.11
CA THR A 172 17.71 -12.24 7.78
C THR A 172 19.04 -12.74 7.23
N ARG A 173 19.21 -12.75 5.90
CA ARG A 173 20.46 -13.20 5.25
C ARG A 173 21.65 -12.33 5.61
N ILE A 174 21.48 -11.00 5.58
CA ILE A 174 22.54 -10.04 5.93
C ILE A 174 23.01 -10.25 7.37
N SER A 175 22.08 -10.50 8.28
CA SER A 175 22.38 -10.67 9.71
C SER A 175 23.14 -11.94 10.01
N VAL A 176 22.84 -13.03 9.31
CA VAL A 176 23.62 -14.28 9.39
C VAL A 176 25.05 -14.04 8.90
N VAL A 177 25.23 -13.31 7.79
CA VAL A 177 26.56 -13.00 7.26
C VAL A 177 27.35 -12.11 8.24
N ILE A 178 26.75 -11.06 8.78
CA ILE A 178 27.38 -10.18 9.78
C ILE A 178 27.77 -10.99 11.03
N GLY A 179 26.87 -11.85 11.52
CA GLY A 179 27.15 -12.73 12.65
C GLY A 179 28.35 -13.65 12.40
N LEU A 180 28.42 -14.27 11.22
CA LEU A 180 29.56 -15.11 10.81
C LEU A 180 30.87 -14.32 10.73
N VAL A 181 30.85 -13.11 10.17
CA VAL A 181 32.03 -12.24 10.09
C VAL A 181 32.53 -11.86 11.48
N ILE A 182 31.63 -11.48 12.40
CA ILE A 182 32.01 -11.17 13.79
C ILE A 182 32.63 -12.39 14.48
N ILE A 183 32.04 -13.58 14.31
CA ILE A 183 32.59 -14.83 14.85
C ILE A 183 34.00 -15.07 14.30
N ILE A 184 34.21 -14.93 12.99
CA ILE A 184 35.53 -15.11 12.36
C ILE A 184 36.54 -14.08 12.89
N LEU A 185 36.15 -12.82 13.06
CA LEU A 185 37.02 -11.76 13.57
C LEU A 185 37.40 -12.01 15.04
N VAL A 186 36.46 -12.47 15.87
CA VAL A 186 36.72 -12.83 17.28
C VAL A 186 37.62 -14.05 17.38
N LEU A 187 37.39 -15.08 16.57
CA LEU A 187 38.25 -16.26 16.50
C LEU A 187 39.67 -15.89 16.03
N LYS A 188 39.80 -15.03 15.01
CA LYS A 188 41.11 -14.53 14.56
C LYS A 188 41.82 -13.67 15.61
N LYS A 189 41.07 -12.90 16.40
CA LYS A 189 41.65 -12.04 17.44
C LYS A 189 42.13 -12.83 18.65
N ASN A 190 41.44 -13.91 19.01
CA ASN A 190 41.72 -14.67 20.23
C ASN A 190 42.51 -15.97 20.01
N LEU A 191 42.65 -16.45 18.76
CA LEU A 191 43.43 -17.64 18.44
C LEU A 191 44.71 -17.23 17.70
N ASN A 192 45.82 -17.21 18.44
CA ASN A 192 47.16 -17.26 17.85
C ASN A 192 47.35 -18.66 17.25
N ILE A 193 46.78 -18.90 16.07
CA ILE A 193 46.97 -20.16 15.36
C ILE A 193 48.38 -20.15 14.78
N GLU A 194 49.36 -20.59 15.58
CA GLU A 194 50.65 -21.04 15.07
C GLU A 194 50.40 -22.28 14.21
N VAL A 195 50.26 -22.06 12.90
CA VAL A 195 50.25 -23.15 11.92
C VAL A 195 51.67 -23.70 11.84
N SER A 196 52.03 -24.60 12.77
CA SER A 196 53.23 -25.43 12.65
C SER A 196 53.01 -26.42 11.50
N SER A 197 53.36 -26.00 10.29
CA SER A 197 53.49 -26.89 9.13
C SER A 197 54.70 -27.78 9.36
N LYS A 198 54.48 -28.93 10.02
CA LYS A 198 55.51 -29.95 10.24
C LYS A 198 55.87 -30.55 8.88
N GLY A 199 56.98 -30.08 8.32
CA GLY A 199 57.50 -30.48 7.02
C GLY A 199 57.56 -32.00 6.85
N LYS A 200 57.08 -32.47 5.69
CA LYS A 200 57.26 -33.84 5.22
C LYS A 200 58.76 -34.15 5.09
N LYS A 201 59.31 -34.94 6.01
CA LYS A 201 60.62 -35.57 5.80
C LYS A 201 60.49 -36.59 4.67
N LYS A 202 61.29 -36.39 3.64
CA LYS A 202 61.59 -37.39 2.60
C LYS A 202 62.22 -38.62 3.26
N THR A 203 61.74 -39.81 2.93
CA THR A 203 62.54 -41.04 3.04
C THR A 203 62.27 -41.89 1.81
N LYS A 204 63.28 -41.98 0.94
CA LYS A 204 63.52 -42.99 -0.09
C LYS A 204 64.95 -43.50 0.19
N PRO A 205 65.38 -44.63 -0.34
CA PRO A 205 64.78 -45.96 -0.39
C PRO A 205 65.76 -47.01 0.20
N ILE A 206 65.32 -48.20 0.61
CA ILE A 206 66.22 -49.35 0.74
C ILE A 206 65.56 -50.56 0.09
N SER A 207 66.20 -50.96 -1.01
CA SER A 207 66.06 -52.22 -1.72
C SER A 207 66.48 -53.41 -0.85
N SER A 208 66.05 -54.59 -1.30
CA SER A 208 66.71 -55.90 -1.22
C SER A 208 66.07 -56.94 -0.31
N LEU A 209 65.50 -57.94 -0.99
CA LEU A 209 65.75 -59.38 -0.82
C LEU A 209 65.25 -60.07 0.46
N MET A 210 64.39 -61.07 0.23
CA MET A 210 64.40 -62.46 0.73
C MET A 210 63.00 -63.02 0.40
N ASP A 211 62.83 -63.83 -0.64
CA ASP A 211 63.13 -65.28 -0.69
C ASP A 211 62.53 -66.01 0.53
N ASP A 212 61.30 -66.51 0.38
CA ASP A 212 60.96 -67.93 0.27
C ASP A 212 59.47 -68.11 -0.13
#